data_AF-X1P7J5-F1
#
_entry.id   AF-X1P7J5-F1
#
_cell.length_a   1.000
_cell.length_b   1.000
_cell.length_c   1.000
_cell.angle_alpha   90.00
_cell.angle_beta   90.00
_cell.angle_gamma   90.00
#
_symmetry.space_group_name_H-M   'P 1'
#
loop_
_entity.id
_entity.type
_entity.pdbx_description
1 polymer ?
#
loop_
_entity_poly.entity_id
_entity_poly.type
_entity_poly.pdbx_seq_one_letter_code
_entity_poly.pdbx_strand_id
1 'polypeptide(L)'
;SIRAGYLLDPYPDYEDNDLMMAFEGSDGSLGYFPNGPTTLRLRTHAEGFAVAGETREVRMQEQRRGGYAFELFSGFAAAVEAGSPPPVTEEDALYVLRVAEAAYESSRSGAEQALEWS
;
A
#
# COMPACT_ATOMS: atom_id res chain seq x y z
N SER A 1 -2.92 10.08 12.56
CA SER A 1 -3.28 9.97 11.13
C SER A 1 -2.20 9.17 10.43
N ILE A 2 -2.60 8.34 9.45
CA ILE A 2 -1.66 7.61 8.59
C ILE A 2 -1.62 8.34 7.24
N ARG A 3 -0.41 8.61 6.74
CA ARG A 3 -0.15 9.10 5.39
C ARG A 3 0.37 7.94 4.58
N ALA A 4 -0.15 7.77 3.37
CA ALA A 4 0.31 6.76 2.43
C ALA A 4 0.62 7.42 1.08
N GLY A 5 1.65 6.94 0.39
CA GLY A 5 2.01 7.45 -0.92
C GLY A 5 2.94 6.50 -1.67
N TYR A 6 3.05 6.72 -2.98
CA TYR A 6 4.07 6.08 -3.80
C TYR A 6 5.38 6.86 -3.69
N LEU A 7 6.51 6.15 -3.80
CA LEU A 7 7.83 6.78 -3.77
C LEU A 7 8.35 6.94 -5.20
N LEU A 8 8.42 8.18 -5.68
CA LEU A 8 9.12 8.51 -6.93
C LEU A 8 10.62 8.43 -6.69
N ASP A 9 11.25 7.43 -7.30
CA ASP A 9 12.70 7.25 -7.42
C ASP A 9 13.52 7.77 -6.24
N PRO A 10 13.33 7.21 -5.03
CA PRO A 10 14.09 7.67 -3.88
C PRO A 10 15.58 7.34 -4.00
N TYR A 11 15.97 6.40 -4.88
CA TYR A 11 17.33 5.87 -5.00
C TYR A 11 17.61 5.36 -6.44
N PRO A 12 18.68 5.84 -7.10
CA PRO A 12 19.01 5.48 -8.49
C PRO A 12 19.23 3.99 -8.77
N ASP A 13 19.49 3.19 -7.72
CA ASP A 13 19.85 1.77 -7.83
C ASP A 13 18.65 0.83 -7.65
N TYR A 14 17.42 1.36 -7.50
CA TYR A 14 16.22 0.53 -7.35
C TYR A 14 15.47 0.42 -8.69
N GLU A 15 15.30 -0.82 -9.15
CA GLU A 15 14.48 -1.14 -10.31
C GLU A 15 12.98 -1.13 -9.92
N ASP A 16 12.13 -0.52 -10.74
CA ASP A 16 10.67 -0.38 -10.55
C ASP A 16 10.19 0.47 -9.36
N ASN A 17 10.53 1.76 -9.37
CA ASN A 17 10.02 2.76 -8.42
C ASN A 17 8.47 2.86 -8.41
N ASP A 18 7.81 2.48 -9.51
CA ASP A 18 6.35 2.53 -9.67
C ASP A 18 5.59 1.61 -8.71
N LEU A 19 6.28 0.65 -8.07
CA LEU A 19 5.70 -0.30 -7.13
C LEU A 19 6.10 -0.03 -5.68
N MET A 20 6.85 1.04 -5.43
CA MET A 20 7.24 1.42 -4.08
C MET A 20 6.12 2.16 -3.35
N MET A 21 5.90 1.79 -2.10
CA MET A 21 4.91 2.43 -1.24
C MET A 21 5.51 2.80 0.10
N ALA A 22 5.09 3.93 0.66
CA ALA A 22 5.41 4.34 2.01
C ALA A 22 4.15 4.63 2.81
N PHE A 23 4.19 4.24 4.09
CA PHE A 23 3.21 4.55 5.10
C PHE A 23 3.91 5.30 6.24
N GLU A 24 3.35 6.39 6.73
CA GLU A 24 3.90 7.18 7.83
C GLU A 24 2.79 7.61 8.79
N GLY A 25 3.01 7.40 10.08
CA GLY A 25 2.10 7.82 11.15
C GLY A 25 2.86 8.22 12.41
N SER A 26 2.12 8.51 13.48
CA SER A 26 2.70 8.92 14.78
C SER A 26 3.61 7.86 15.39
N ASP A 27 3.39 6.59 15.07
CA ASP A 27 4.10 5.46 15.67
C ASP A 27 5.27 4.96 14.82
N GLY A 28 5.51 5.59 13.66
CA GLY A 28 6.60 5.22 12.76
C GLY A 28 6.28 5.33 11.27
N SER A 29 7.14 4.72 10.47
CA SER A 29 6.98 4.61 9.02
C SER A 29 7.39 3.23 8.50
N LEU A 30 6.78 2.82 7.39
CA LEU A 30 7.08 1.60 6.66
C LEU A 30 7.23 1.93 5.17
N GLY A 31 8.38 1.64 4.58
CA GLY A 31 8.61 1.68 3.14
C GLY A 31 8.70 0.26 2.58
N TYR A 32 8.05 0.03 1.45
CA TYR A 32 8.11 -1.21 0.68
C TYR A 32 8.84 -0.98 -0.65
N PHE A 33 9.82 -1.84 -0.94
CA PHE A 33 10.73 -1.72 -2.08
C PHE A 33 10.89 -3.09 -2.77
N PRO A 34 10.04 -3.44 -3.74
CA PRO A 34 9.89 -4.83 -4.20
C PRO A 34 11.17 -5.45 -4.76
N ASN A 35 11.99 -4.68 -5.49
CA ASN A 35 13.18 -5.19 -6.17
C ASN A 35 14.51 -4.73 -5.54
N GLY A 36 14.46 -4.15 -4.34
CA GLY A 36 15.66 -3.66 -3.65
C GLY A 36 16.44 -4.75 -2.90
N PRO A 37 17.70 -4.47 -2.52
CA PRO A 37 18.45 -5.32 -1.58
C PRO A 37 17.75 -5.43 -0.22
N THR A 38 16.96 -4.41 0.12
CA THR A 38 16.04 -4.34 1.25
C THR A 38 14.63 -4.20 0.70
N THR A 39 13.69 -5.05 1.14
CA THR A 39 12.31 -5.01 0.62
C THR A 39 11.35 -4.26 1.54
N LEU A 40 11.67 -4.18 2.83
CA LEU A 40 10.94 -3.39 3.82
C LEU A 40 11.91 -2.58 4.64
N ARG A 41 11.63 -1.28 4.78
CA ARG A 41 12.31 -0.40 5.73
C ARG A 41 11.29 0.09 6.74
N LEU A 42 11.47 -0.30 7.99
CA LEU A 42 10.61 0.09 9.11
C LEU A 42 11.34 1.07 10.01
N ARG A 43 10.66 2.12 10.44
CA ARG A 43 11.05 2.96 11.57
C ARG A 43 9.90 2.97 12.56
N THR A 44 10.13 2.72 13.83
CA THR A 44 9.02 2.74 14.81
C THR A 44 9.46 3.20 16.20
N HIS A 45 8.47 3.61 16.98
CA HIS A 45 8.58 3.92 18.40
C HIS A 45 8.06 2.79 19.31
N ALA A 46 7.64 1.65 18.73
CA ALA A 46 7.11 0.51 19.49
C ALA A 46 8.16 -0.14 20.40
N GLU A 47 7.69 -0.68 21.54
CA GLU A 47 8.53 -1.48 22.45
C GLU A 47 9.15 -2.70 21.73
N GLY A 48 10.41 -3.02 22.03
CA GLY A 48 11.18 -4.06 21.33
C GLY A 48 12.08 -3.55 20.19
N PHE A 49 12.07 -2.25 19.94
CA PHE A 49 13.06 -1.52 19.16
C PHE A 49 14.01 -0.81 20.12
N ALA A 50 15.31 -1.06 19.97
CA ALA A 50 16.37 -0.69 20.91
C ALA A 50 16.47 0.82 21.13
N VAL A 51 16.04 1.63 20.15
CA VAL A 51 16.02 3.10 20.23
C VAL A 51 14.78 3.64 19.51
N ALA A 52 14.14 4.66 20.07
CA ALA A 52 13.07 5.40 19.39
C ALA A 52 13.57 5.91 18.02
N GLY A 53 12.95 5.46 16.95
CA GLY A 53 13.36 5.81 15.59
C GLY A 53 14.49 4.95 15.01
N GLU A 54 14.77 3.77 15.60
CA GLU A 54 15.60 2.71 15.00
C GLU A 54 15.01 2.32 13.64
N THR A 55 15.85 2.33 12.61
CA THR A 55 15.51 1.84 11.27
C THR A 55 15.89 0.36 11.20
N ARG A 56 14.92 -0.49 10.84
CA ARG A 56 15.16 -1.88 10.50
C ARG A 56 14.93 -2.12 9.02
N GLU A 57 15.86 -2.86 8.44
CA GLU A 57 15.79 -3.31 7.06
C GLU A 57 15.50 -4.81 7.06
N VAL A 58 14.41 -5.18 6.40
CA VAL A 58 13.99 -6.57 6.26
C VAL A 58 13.98 -6.91 4.79
N ARG A 59 14.57 -8.06 4.47
CA ARG A 59 14.41 -8.70 3.17
C ARG A 59 13.35 -9.78 3.29
N MET A 60 12.18 -9.50 2.74
CA MET A 60 11.14 -10.49 2.55
C MET A 60 11.70 -11.54 1.58
N GLN A 61 11.55 -12.80 1.93
CA GLN A 61 11.78 -13.87 0.96
C GLN A 61 10.73 -13.70 -0.15
N GLU A 62 11.17 -13.74 -1.41
CA GLU A 62 10.27 -13.74 -2.56
C GLU A 62 9.13 -14.73 -2.30
N GLN A 63 7.91 -14.20 -2.13
CA GLN A 63 6.74 -15.07 -2.12
C GLN A 63 6.65 -15.71 -3.51
N ARG A 64 6.56 -17.04 -3.51
CA ARG A 64 6.56 -17.87 -4.71
C ARG A 64 5.58 -17.34 -5.74
N ARG A 65 6.04 -17.33 -6.99
CA ARG A 65 5.29 -17.11 -8.22
C ARG A 65 3.82 -17.52 -8.11
N GLY A 66 2.95 -16.53 -8.19
CA GLY A 66 1.56 -16.64 -8.58
C GLY A 66 1.15 -15.31 -9.21
N GLY A 67 0.58 -15.33 -10.42
CA GLY A 67 0.10 -14.13 -11.09
C GLY A 67 -0.97 -13.39 -10.27
N TYR A 68 -1.41 -12.23 -10.79
CA TYR A 68 -2.39 -11.31 -10.21
C TYR A 68 -3.15 -11.85 -8.98
N ALA A 69 -2.70 -11.43 -7.81
CA ALA A 69 -3.40 -11.52 -6.53
C ALA A 69 -3.99 -12.90 -6.18
N PHE A 70 -3.18 -13.97 -6.20
CA PHE A 70 -3.58 -15.32 -5.78
C PHE A 70 -4.30 -15.37 -4.41
N GLU A 71 -3.83 -14.59 -3.43
CA GLU A 71 -4.47 -14.49 -2.12
C GLU A 71 -5.88 -13.88 -2.18
N LEU A 72 -6.09 -12.86 -3.03
CA LEU A 72 -7.43 -12.29 -3.25
C LEU A 72 -8.35 -13.31 -3.91
N PHE A 73 -7.87 -14.05 -4.91
CA PHE A 73 -8.64 -15.11 -5.54
C PHE A 73 -9.02 -16.22 -4.54
N SER A 74 -8.05 -16.65 -3.73
CA SER A 74 -8.28 -17.68 -2.71
C SER A 74 -9.29 -17.23 -1.66
N GLY A 75 -9.20 -15.96 -1.21
CA GLY A 75 -10.16 -15.36 -0.30
C GLY A 75 -11.57 -15.25 -0.90
N PHE A 76 -11.67 -14.88 -2.18
CA PHE A 76 -12.95 -14.85 -2.89
C PHE A 76 -13.60 -16.24 -2.99
N ALA A 77 -12.83 -17.26 -3.39
CA ALA A 77 -13.35 -18.63 -3.50
C ALA A 77 -13.88 -19.14 -2.14
N ALA A 78 -13.14 -18.90 -1.06
CA ALA A 78 -13.56 -19.28 0.29
C ALA A 78 -14.86 -18.56 0.72
N ALA A 79 -15.01 -17.27 0.38
CA ALA A 79 -16.21 -16.51 0.68
C ALA A 79 -17.45 -17.05 -0.06
N VAL A 80 -17.29 -17.45 -1.32
CA VAL A 80 -18.35 -18.09 -2.11
C VAL A 80 -18.79 -19.41 -1.48
N GLU A 81 -17.85 -20.26 -1.07
CA GLU A 81 -18.15 -21.53 -0.40
C GLU A 81 -18.87 -21.34 0.94
N ALA A 82 -18.47 -20.32 1.70
CA ALA A 82 -19.05 -20.01 3.01
C ALA A 82 -20.35 -19.21 2.96
N GLY A 83 -20.73 -18.67 1.78
CA GLY A 83 -21.85 -17.74 1.65
C GLY A 83 -21.63 -16.43 2.41
N SER A 84 -20.37 -16.01 2.57
CA SER A 84 -19.98 -14.78 3.27
C SER A 84 -19.58 -13.67 2.30
N PRO A 85 -19.49 -12.41 2.75
CA PRO A 85 -18.94 -11.33 1.92
C PRO A 85 -17.50 -11.63 1.46
N PRO A 86 -17.14 -11.27 0.21
CA PRO A 86 -15.78 -11.40 -0.28
C PRO A 86 -14.82 -10.39 0.39
N PRO A 87 -13.50 -10.61 0.30
CA PRO A 87 -12.50 -9.69 0.87
C PRO A 87 -12.45 -8.31 0.18
N VAL A 88 -12.97 -8.21 -1.06
CA VAL A 88 -13.19 -6.98 -1.80
C VAL A 88 -14.58 -7.03 -2.41
N THR A 89 -15.34 -5.96 -2.25
CA THR A 89 -16.74 -5.81 -2.66
C THR A 89 -16.88 -4.82 -3.81
N GLU A 90 -18.11 -4.69 -4.32
CA GLU A 90 -18.46 -3.65 -5.29
C GLU A 90 -18.29 -2.23 -4.74
N GLU A 91 -18.43 -2.03 -3.43
CA GLU A 91 -18.26 -0.72 -2.78
C GLU A 91 -16.81 -0.26 -2.86
N ASP A 92 -15.86 -1.19 -2.70
CA ASP A 92 -14.43 -0.91 -2.85
C ASP A 92 -14.09 -0.50 -4.29
N ALA A 93 -14.69 -1.17 -5.29
CA ALA A 93 -14.50 -0.82 -6.70
C ALA A 93 -15.06 0.59 -7.01
N LEU A 94 -16.24 0.90 -6.49
CA LEU A 94 -16.85 2.22 -6.63
C LEU A 94 -16.01 3.30 -5.94
N TYR A 95 -15.45 3.01 -4.77
CA TYR A 95 -14.54 3.88 -4.05
C TYR A 95 -13.32 4.24 -4.92
N VAL A 96 -12.65 3.23 -5.47
CA VAL A 96 -11.46 3.43 -6.31
C VAL A 96 -11.79 4.28 -7.54
N LEU A 97 -12.95 4.05 -8.18
CA LEU A 97 -13.37 4.85 -9.32
C LEU A 97 -13.56 6.33 -8.95
N ARG A 98 -14.19 6.63 -7.81
CA ARG A 98 -14.37 8.01 -7.33
C ARG A 98 -13.05 8.70 -7.03
N VAL A 99 -12.08 7.97 -6.46
CA VAL A 99 -10.72 8.50 -6.25
C VAL A 99 -10.06 8.85 -7.59
N ALA A 100 -10.18 7.98 -8.60
CA ALA A 100 -9.63 8.23 -9.92
C ALA A 100 -10.28 9.46 -10.58
N GLU A 101 -11.62 9.58 -10.50
CA GLU A 101 -12.35 10.75 -11.00
C GLU A 101 -11.91 12.04 -10.30
N ALA A 102 -11.79 12.03 -8.97
CA ALA A 102 -11.30 13.17 -8.20
C ALA A 102 -9.86 13.56 -8.58
N ALA A 103 -9.00 12.57 -8.88
CA ALA A 103 -7.65 12.84 -9.37
C ALA A 103 -7.67 13.52 -10.76
N TYR A 104 -8.54 13.07 -11.67
CA TYR A 104 -8.72 13.72 -12.97
C TYR A 104 -9.24 15.15 -12.85
N GLU A 105 -10.24 15.39 -12.00
CA GLU A 105 -10.78 16.74 -11.77
C GLU A 105 -9.77 17.65 -11.07
N SER A 106 -8.98 17.12 -10.13
CA SER A 106 -7.86 17.85 -9.51
C SER A 106 -6.83 18.29 -10.56
N SER A 107 -6.44 17.39 -11.45
CA SER A 107 -5.51 17.70 -12.54
C SER A 107 -6.08 18.75 -13.50
N ARG A 108 -7.38 18.71 -13.81
CA ARG A 108 -8.03 19.66 -14.72
C ARG A 108 -8.20 21.05 -14.11
N SER A 109 -8.54 21.12 -12.84
CA SER A 109 -8.85 22.38 -12.13
C SER A 109 -7.65 23.02 -11.45
N GLY A 110 -6.60 22.25 -11.16
CA GLY A 110 -5.48 22.69 -10.33
C GLY A 110 -5.84 22.85 -8.85
N ALA A 111 -6.95 22.25 -8.40
CA ALA A 111 -7.45 22.37 -7.03
C ALA A 111 -7.73 21.00 -6.40
N GLU A 112 -7.52 20.90 -5.08
CA GLU A 112 -7.84 19.71 -4.30
C GLU A 112 -9.34 19.38 -4.38
N GLN A 113 -9.66 18.08 -4.51
CA GLN A 113 -11.04 17.59 -4.59
C GLN A 113 -11.37 16.82 -3.32
N ALA A 114 -12.43 17.24 -2.63
CA ALA A 114 -12.97 16.49 -1.51
C ALA A 114 -13.76 15.28 -2.03
N LEU A 115 -13.55 14.12 -1.42
CA LEU A 115 -14.41 12.97 -1.62
C LEU A 115 -15.57 13.05 -0.64
N GLU A 116 -16.76 13.42 -1.12
CA GLU A 116 -17.98 13.42 -0.31
C GLU A 116 -18.60 12.01 -0.26
N TRP A 117 -19.01 11.59 0.94
CA TRP A 117 -19.67 10.32 1.21
C TRP A 117 -21.13 10.59 1.60
N SER A 118 -22.07 9.89 0.97
CA SER A 118 -23.50 9.92 1.29
C SER A 118 -23.97 8.55 1.77
#